data_AF-A0A537SXT8-F1
#
_entry.id   AF-A0A537SXT8-F1
#
_cell.length_a   1.000
_cell.length_b   1.000
_cell.length_c   1.000
_cell.angle_alpha   90.00
_cell.angle_beta   90.00
_cell.angle_gamma   90.00
#
_symmetry.space_group_name_H-M   'P 1'
#
loop_
_entity.id
_entity.type
_entity.pdbx_description
1 polymer ?
#
loop_
_entity_poly.entity_id
_entity_poly.type
_entity_poly.pdbx_seq_one_letter_code
_entity_poly.pdbx_strand_id
1 'polypeptide(L)'
;MASAVARKLESLRNKGAIRNIEVANLLGTRPETVSRWNQGRAYPHSNTEKVLLELEFIVDQLSDFYEPNEARQWIFSPQKHLGGVSPAELIRQGRIEDVRRLVNQLREGVYL
;
A
#
# COMPACT_ATOMS: atom_id res chain seq x y z
N MET A 1 23.45 4.98 -0.77
CA MET A 1 22.43 4.48 0.18
C MET A 1 21.06 4.78 -0.40
N ALA A 2 20.12 3.83 -0.37
CA ALA A 2 18.76 4.07 -0.85
C ALA A 2 18.02 5.05 0.08
N SER A 3 17.20 5.95 -0.47
CA SER A 3 16.40 6.88 0.33
C SER A 3 15.39 6.11 1.20
N ALA A 4 14.87 6.75 2.26
CA ALA A 4 13.81 6.15 3.08
C ALA A 4 12.60 5.76 2.22
N VAL A 5 12.20 6.63 1.29
CA VAL A 5 11.11 6.40 0.34
C VAL A 5 11.40 5.22 -0.60
N ALA A 6 12.62 5.12 -1.14
CA ALA A 6 13.01 4.00 -2.00
C ALA A 6 12.93 2.65 -1.27
N ARG A 7 13.33 2.60 0.02
CA ARG A 7 13.18 1.41 0.86
C ARG A 7 11.73 1.02 1.09
N LYS A 8 10.83 2.00 1.23
CA LYS A 8 9.38 1.74 1.35
C LYS A 8 8.79 1.20 0.05
N LEU A 9 9.18 1.75 -1.09
CA LEU A 9 8.78 1.21 -2.41
C LEU A 9 9.32 -0.22 -2.64
N GLU A 10 10.53 -0.51 -2.16
CA GLU A 10 11.09 -1.85 -2.18
C GLU A 10 10.33 -2.82 -1.26
N SER A 11 9.98 -2.39 -0.05
CA SER A 11 9.13 -3.17 0.87
C SER A 11 7.79 -3.54 0.21
N LEU A 12 7.11 -2.57 -0.40
CA LEU A 12 5.85 -2.79 -1.13
C LEU A 12 5.99 -3.81 -2.28
N ARG A 13 7.10 -3.75 -3.02
CA ARG A 13 7.40 -4.71 -4.08
C ARG A 13 7.65 -6.11 -3.53
N ASN A 14 8.42 -6.22 -2.46
CA ASN A 14 8.86 -7.52 -1.94
C ASN A 14 7.76 -8.22 -1.13
N LYS A 15 7.02 -7.46 -0.31
CA LYS A 15 6.01 -7.99 0.62
C LYS A 15 4.59 -8.01 0.06
N GLY A 16 4.30 -7.18 -0.93
CA GLY A 16 2.97 -7.08 -1.52
C GLY A 16 2.94 -7.21 -3.03
N ALA A 17 4.06 -7.58 -3.68
CA ALA A 17 4.20 -7.62 -5.14
C ALA A 17 3.73 -6.33 -5.85
N ILE A 18 3.64 -5.21 -5.14
CA ILE A 18 3.04 -3.96 -5.66
C ILE A 18 4.09 -3.26 -6.51
N ARG A 19 3.75 -3.07 -7.79
CA ARG A 19 4.64 -2.42 -8.75
C ARG A 19 4.57 -0.91 -8.63
N ASN A 20 5.64 -0.21 -9.03
CA ASN A 20 5.68 1.26 -8.99
C ASN A 20 4.51 1.93 -9.72
N ILE A 21 4.03 1.35 -10.82
CA ILE A 21 2.84 1.84 -11.54
C ILE A 21 1.56 1.73 -10.71
N GLU A 22 1.45 0.68 -9.89
CA GLU A 22 0.31 0.45 -9.01
C GLU A 22 0.37 1.38 -7.80
N VAL A 23 1.56 1.59 -7.24
CA VAL A 23 1.78 2.62 -6.22
C VAL A 23 1.39 4.00 -6.76
N ALA A 24 1.76 4.32 -8.00
CA ALA A 24 1.40 5.59 -8.61
C ALA A 24 -0.12 5.76 -8.69
N ASN A 25 -0.82 4.73 -9.18
CA ASN A 25 -2.28 4.71 -9.28
C ASN A 25 -2.96 4.81 -7.92
N LEU A 26 -2.46 4.12 -6.89
CA LEU A 26 -3.00 4.17 -5.52
C LEU A 26 -2.87 5.57 -4.91
N LEU A 27 -1.71 6.21 -5.11
CA LEU A 27 -1.40 7.51 -4.53
C LEU A 27 -1.85 8.71 -5.39
N GLY A 28 -2.52 8.47 -6.52
CA GLY A 28 -2.96 9.53 -7.43
C GLY A 28 -1.80 10.33 -8.06
N THR A 29 -0.66 9.69 -8.26
CA THR A 29 0.54 10.31 -8.85
C THR A 29 0.91 9.65 -10.18
N ARG A 30 1.91 10.20 -10.88
CA ARG A 30 2.39 9.64 -12.15
C ARG A 30 3.46 8.57 -11.91
N PRO A 31 3.52 7.50 -12.73
CA PRO A 31 4.54 6.46 -12.61
C PRO A 31 5.98 6.99 -12.67
N GLU A 32 6.23 8.03 -13.47
CA GLU A 32 7.54 8.68 -13.58
C GLU A 32 7.93 9.35 -12.26
N THR A 33 6.96 9.90 -11.52
CA THR A 33 7.20 10.51 -10.22
C THR A 33 7.65 9.45 -9.20
N VAL A 34 6.97 8.30 -9.14
CA VAL A 34 7.38 7.17 -8.28
C VAL A 34 8.75 6.62 -8.70
N SER A 35 9.03 6.55 -10.01
CA SER A 35 10.35 6.15 -10.51
C SER A 35 11.45 7.09 -10.02
N ARG A 36 11.22 8.41 -10.04
CA ARG A 36 12.19 9.39 -9.51
C ARG A 36 12.37 9.26 -8.00
N TRP A 37 11.33 8.96 -7.24
CA TRP A 37 11.43 8.66 -5.80
C TRP A 37 12.29 7.42 -5.54
N ASN A 38 12.07 6.35 -6.30
CA ASN A 38 12.85 5.11 -6.20
C ASN A 38 14.33 5.33 -6.53
N GLN A 39 14.64 6.24 -7.45
CA GLN A 39 16.01 6.63 -7.80
C GLN A 39 16.62 7.67 -6.84
N GLY A 40 15.87 8.15 -5.83
CA GLY A 40 16.31 9.22 -4.93
C GLY A 40 16.47 10.59 -5.61
N ARG A 41 15.89 10.78 -6.80
CA ARG A 41 15.96 12.02 -7.60
C ARG A 41 14.84 13.01 -7.30
N ALA A 42 13.87 12.61 -6.49
CA ALA A 42 12.77 13.44 -6.00
C ALA A 42 12.26 12.85 -4.68
N TYR A 43 11.48 13.64 -3.95
CA TYR A 43 10.80 13.20 -2.74
C TYR A 43 9.29 13.49 -2.87
N PRO A 44 8.42 12.62 -2.31
CA PRO A 44 7.00 12.90 -2.23
C PRO A 44 6.75 14.12 -1.34
N HIS A 45 5.67 14.84 -1.61
CA HIS A 45 5.18 15.86 -0.67
C HIS A 45 4.60 15.18 0.59
N SER A 46 4.54 15.91 1.71
CA SER A 46 4.20 15.36 3.03
C SER A 46 2.92 14.53 3.06
N ASN A 47 1.86 14.95 2.34
CA ASN A 47 0.62 14.17 2.29
C ASN A 47 0.80 12.83 1.55
N THR A 48 1.45 12.85 0.39
CA THR A 48 1.71 11.63 -0.39
C THR A 48 2.69 10.70 0.33
N GLU A 49 3.67 11.27 1.03
CA GLU A 49 4.59 10.52 1.88
C GLU A 49 3.83 9.81 3.01
N LYS A 50 2.92 10.51 3.69
CA LYS A 50 2.08 9.91 4.74
C LYS A 50 1.28 8.71 4.21
N VAL A 51 0.59 8.87 3.08
CA VAL A 51 -0.19 7.78 2.48
C VAL A 51 0.71 6.63 2.01
N LEU A 52 1.90 6.91 1.49
CA LEU A 52 2.88 5.88 1.13
C LEU A 52 3.33 5.07 2.35
N LEU A 53 3.60 5.74 3.47
CA LEU A 53 4.00 5.09 4.72
C LEU A 53 2.88 4.21 5.29
N GLU A 54 1.63 4.71 5.26
CA GLU A 54 0.46 3.92 5.68
C GLU A 54 0.22 2.72 4.76
N LEU A 55 0.37 2.88 3.45
CA LEU A 55 0.25 1.79 2.49
C LEU A 55 1.32 0.70 2.75
N GLU A 56 2.56 1.11 3.01
CA GLU A 56 3.63 0.17 3.33
C GLU A 56 3.39 -0.55 4.65
N PHE A 57 2.89 0.16 5.66
CA PHE A 57 2.48 -0.45 6.92
C PHE A 57 1.37 -1.49 6.72
N ILE A 58 0.33 -1.17 5.93
CA ILE A 58 -0.75 -2.11 5.60
C ILE A 58 -0.21 -3.37 4.91
N VAL A 59 0.66 -3.21 3.92
CA VAL A 59 1.25 -4.33 3.17
C VAL A 59 2.16 -5.18 4.07
N ASP A 60 2.92 -4.55 4.96
CA ASP A 60 3.72 -5.23 5.97
C ASP A 60 2.85 -6.13 6.86
N GLN A 61 1.74 -5.59 7.36
CA GLN A 61 0.78 -6.34 8.17
C GLN A 61 0.14 -7.51 7.39
N LEU A 62 -0.19 -7.31 6.12
CA LEU A 62 -0.76 -8.37 5.29
C LEU A 62 0.27 -9.48 5.02
N SER A 63 1.56 -9.15 4.96
CA SER A 63 2.63 -10.13 4.74
C SER A 63 2.84 -11.09 5.92
N ASP A 64 2.28 -10.80 7.10
CA ASP A 64 2.24 -11.74 8.22
C ASP A 64 1.34 -12.95 7.92
N PHE A 65 0.40 -12.83 6.98
CA PHE A 65 -0.64 -13.85 6.71
C PHE A 65 -0.70 -14.32 5.25
N TYR A 66 -0.17 -13.52 4.32
CA TYR A 66 -0.31 -13.71 2.90
C TYR A 66 1.03 -13.67 2.19
N GLU A 67 1.19 -14.53 1.18
CA GLU A 67 2.30 -14.41 0.24
C GLU A 67 2.19 -13.09 -0.55
N PRO A 68 3.28 -12.54 -1.10
CA PRO A 68 3.26 -11.22 -1.72
C PRO A 68 2.20 -11.02 -2.82
N ASN A 69 1.95 -12.05 -3.64
CA ASN A 69 0.92 -12.00 -4.68
C ASN A 69 -0.50 -12.07 -4.11
N GLU A 70 -0.70 -12.74 -2.98
CA GLU A 70 -1.98 -12.82 -2.28
C GLU A 70 -2.28 -11.51 -1.57
N ALA A 71 -1.29 -10.88 -0.93
CA ALA A 71 -1.40 -9.54 -0.38
C ALA A 71 -1.76 -8.52 -1.47
N ARG A 72 -1.11 -8.61 -2.66
CA ARG A 72 -1.49 -7.83 -3.83
C ARG A 72 -2.95 -8.06 -4.20
N GLN A 73 -3.34 -9.31 -4.38
CA GLN A 73 -4.70 -9.67 -4.77
C GLN A 73 -5.71 -9.14 -3.77
N TRP A 74 -5.45 -9.22 -2.47
CA TRP A 74 -6.31 -8.70 -1.41
C TRP A 74 -6.53 -7.19 -1.54
N ILE A 75 -5.48 -6.41 -1.80
CA ILE A 75 -5.56 -4.96 -2.00
C ILE A 75 -6.43 -4.59 -3.21
N PHE A 76 -6.35 -5.35 -4.30
CA PHE A 76 -7.08 -5.07 -5.53
C PHE A 76 -8.44 -5.76 -5.64
N SER A 77 -8.79 -6.64 -4.70
CA SER A 77 -10.05 -7.39 -4.71
C SER A 77 -11.15 -6.73 -3.87
N PRO A 78 -12.43 -6.88 -4.27
CA PRO A 78 -13.58 -6.52 -3.45
C PRO A 78 -13.54 -7.15 -2.06
N GLN A 79 -13.87 -6.37 -1.02
CA GLN A 79 -13.94 -6.87 0.35
C GLN A 79 -15.39 -6.86 0.84
N LYS A 80 -15.84 -7.99 1.39
CA LYS A 80 -17.21 -8.12 1.93
C LYS A 80 -17.48 -7.09 3.03
N HIS A 81 -16.51 -6.90 3.92
CA HIS A 81 -16.56 -5.94 5.03
C HIS A 81 -16.54 -4.47 4.58
N LEU A 82 -16.23 -4.20 3.30
CA LEU A 82 -16.26 -2.85 2.70
C LEU A 82 -17.42 -2.68 1.72
N GLY A 83 -18.48 -3.49 1.84
CA GLY A 83 -19.64 -3.41 0.95
C GLY A 83 -19.31 -3.74 -0.52
N GLY A 84 -18.27 -4.54 -0.76
CA GLY A 84 -17.82 -4.90 -2.11
C GLY A 84 -16.84 -3.93 -2.76
N VAL A 85 -16.39 -2.89 -2.04
CA VAL A 85 -15.33 -1.98 -2.50
C VAL A 85 -13.95 -2.61 -2.24
N SER A 86 -12.99 -2.38 -3.13
CA SER A 86 -11.61 -2.83 -2.92
C SER A 86 -10.78 -1.84 -2.09
N PRO A 87 -9.80 -2.30 -1.30
CA PRO A 87 -8.87 -1.44 -0.57
C PRO A 87 -8.19 -0.42 -1.48
N ALA A 88 -7.79 -0.84 -2.68
CA ALA A 88 -7.18 0.03 -3.68
C ALA A 88 -8.07 1.22 -4.07
N GLU A 89 -9.38 1.01 -4.19
CA GLU A 89 -10.33 2.09 -4.50
C GLU A 89 -10.47 3.05 -3.31
N LEU A 90 -10.58 2.54 -2.07
CA LEU A 90 -10.63 3.40 -0.89
C LEU A 90 -9.37 4.24 -0.72
N ILE A 91 -8.18 3.67 -0.97
CA ILE A 91 -6.91 4.41 -0.92
C ILE A 91 -6.93 5.57 -1.94
N ARG A 92 -7.38 5.31 -3.17
CA ARG A 92 -7.52 6.37 -4.20
C ARG A 92 -8.49 7.47 -3.78
N GLN A 93 -9.53 7.13 -3.03
CA GLN A 93 -10.50 8.09 -2.48
C GLN A 93 -9.99 8.82 -1.23
N GLY A 94 -8.74 8.61 -0.82
CA GLY A 94 -8.18 9.22 0.40
C GLY A 94 -8.68 8.56 1.69
N ARG A 95 -9.33 7.39 1.61
CA ARG A 95 -9.93 6.65 2.72
C ARG A 95 -9.05 5.50 3.21
N ILE A 96 -7.73 5.71 3.21
CA ILE A 96 -6.75 4.68 3.60
C ILE A 96 -6.91 4.24 5.07
N GLU A 97 -7.38 5.11 5.95
CA GLU A 97 -7.69 4.74 7.35
C GLU A 97 -8.77 3.66 7.47
N ASP A 98 -9.71 3.61 6.52
CA ASP A 98 -10.75 2.57 6.51
C ASP A 98 -10.14 1.20 6.18
N VAL A 99 -9.14 1.18 5.29
CA VAL A 99 -8.36 -0.01 4.98
C VAL A 99 -7.53 -0.44 6.18
N ARG A 100 -6.88 0.51 6.87
CA ARG A 100 -6.10 0.23 8.08
C ARG A 100 -6.95 -0.42 9.17
N ARG A 101 -8.17 0.10 9.41
CA ARG A 101 -9.11 -0.50 10.38
C ARG A 101 -9.52 -1.91 10.00
N LEU A 102 -9.77 -2.17 8.72
CA LEU A 102 -10.09 -3.52 8.24
C LEU A 102 -8.93 -4.51 8.47
N VAL A 103 -7.69 -4.09 8.20
CA VAL A 103 -6.51 -4.93 8.43
C VAL A 103 -6.35 -5.24 9.91
N ASN A 104 -6.53 -4.25 10.79
CA ASN A 104 -6.49 -4.48 12.24
C ASN A 104 -7.54 -5.53 12.69
N GLN A 105 -8.77 -5.42 12.19
CA GLN A 105 -9.83 -6.40 12.49
C GLN A 105 -9.48 -7.81 11.99
N LEU A 106 -8.88 -7.91 10.80
CA LEU A 106 -8.41 -9.19 10.27
C LEU A 106 -7.36 -9.82 11.21
N ARG A 107 -6.41 -9.02 11.71
CA ARG A 107 -5.38 -9.49 12.66
C ARG A 107 -6.01 -9.96 13.96
N GLU A 108 -6.89 -9.15 14.55
CA GLU A 108 -7.59 -9.51 15.79
C GLU A 108 -8.38 -10.82 15.65
N GLY A 109 -9.05 -11.04 14.51
CA GLY A 109 -9.79 -12.27 14.25
C GLY A 109 -8.92 -13.52 14.05
N VAL A 110 -7.63 -13.38 13.74
CA VAL A 110 -6.67 -14.49 13.61
C VAL A 110 -6.06 -14.88 14.96
N TYR A 111 -5.98 -13.96 15.92
CA TYR A 111 -5.39 -14.18 17.24
C TYR A 111 -6.41 -14.57 18.34
N LEU A 112 -7.68 -14.78 17.98
CA LEU A 112 -8.75 -15.21 18.89
C LEU A 112 -8.97 -16.73 18.87
#